data_AF-A0A5E4QZV7-F1
#
_entry.id   AF-A0A5E4QZV7-F1
#
_cell.length_a   1.000
_cell.length_b   1.000
_cell.length_c   1.000
_cell.angle_alpha   90.00
_cell.angle_beta   90.00
_cell.angle_gamma   90.00
#
_symmetry.space_group_name_H-M   'P 1'
#
loop_
_entity.id
_entity.type
_entity.pdbx_description
1 polymer ?
#
loop_
_entity_poly.entity_id
_entity_poly.type
_entity_poly.pdbx_seq_one_letter_code
_entity_poly.pdbx_strand_id
1 'polypeptide(L)'
;MKTRLNALAAKISDALETVADESWHSAIERAGDNWSALADMHRLCRQLSGKPSPIRPLMVSDGTPRYGAENRVEIFADHLEKQFTPNPTADVQHVETIEQHVKNYFESPIVPTEDVCSPPDKSKG
;
A
#
# COMPACT_ATOMS: atom_id res chain seq x y z
N MET A 1 -6.47 -48.90 16.56
CA MET A 1 -6.70 -47.58 15.93
C MET A 1 -6.04 -46.43 16.70
N LYS A 2 -6.33 -46.29 18.01
CA LYS A 2 -5.76 -45.24 18.88
C LYS A 2 -4.22 -45.20 18.94
N THR A 3 -3.56 -46.36 18.94
CA THR A 3 -2.08 -46.46 18.92
C THR A 3 -1.45 -45.89 17.65
N ARG A 4 -2.04 -46.17 16.48
CA ARG A 4 -1.57 -45.64 15.19
C ARG A 4 -1.78 -44.13 15.09
N LEU A 5 -2.89 -43.62 15.62
CA LEU A 5 -3.16 -42.18 15.72
C LEU A 5 -2.13 -41.47 16.60
N ASN A 6 -1.83 -42.02 17.78
CA ASN A 6 -0.82 -41.46 18.69
C ASN A 6 0.58 -41.48 18.08
N ALA A 7 0.96 -42.57 17.39
CA ALA A 7 2.25 -42.67 16.71
C ALA A 7 2.38 -41.63 15.57
N LEU A 8 1.29 -41.40 14.83
CA LEU A 8 1.26 -40.39 13.77
C LEU A 8 1.32 -38.97 14.35
N ALA A 9 0.61 -38.71 15.44
CA ALA A 9 0.68 -37.42 16.14
C ALA A 9 2.11 -37.14 16.65
N ALA A 10 2.77 -38.13 17.27
CA ALA A 10 4.15 -38.00 17.71
C ALA A 10 5.11 -37.70 16.54
N LYS A 11 4.93 -38.39 15.40
CA LYS A 11 5.74 -38.14 14.20
C LYS A 11 5.53 -36.73 13.62
N ILE A 12 4.30 -36.21 13.68
CA ILE A 12 4.02 -34.83 13.24
C ILE A 12 4.66 -33.83 14.20
N SER A 13 4.55 -34.05 15.52
CA SER A 13 5.17 -33.19 16.51
C SER A 13 6.69 -33.13 16.37
N ASP A 14 7.34 -34.28 16.19
CA ASP A 14 8.78 -34.40 15.95
C ASP A 14 9.20 -33.64 14.68
N ALA A 15 8.49 -33.85 13.57
CA ALA A 15 8.76 -33.12 12.33
C ALA A 15 8.55 -31.60 12.46
N LEU A 16 7.54 -31.16 13.21
CA LEU A 16 7.31 -29.74 13.47
C LEU A 16 8.43 -29.13 14.35
N GLU A 17 8.95 -29.89 15.31
CA GLU A 17 10.05 -29.47 16.16
C GLU A 17 11.35 -29.34 15.36
N THR A 18 11.65 -30.30 14.48
CA THR A 18 12.79 -30.21 13.55
C THR A 18 12.68 -28.99 12.64
N VAL A 19 11.51 -28.75 12.04
CA VAL A 19 11.30 -27.57 11.16
C VAL A 19 11.46 -26.26 11.94
N ALA A 20 10.99 -26.22 13.19
CA ALA A 20 11.20 -25.06 14.04
C ALA A 20 12.69 -24.84 14.27
N ASP A 21 13.43 -25.86 14.70
CA ASP A 21 14.87 -25.78 14.99
C ASP A 21 15.69 -25.35 13.77
N GLU A 22 15.44 -25.94 12.60
CA GLU A 22 16.06 -25.55 11.33
C GLU A 22 15.76 -24.09 10.97
N SER A 23 14.52 -23.64 11.21
CA SER A 23 14.11 -22.25 11.01
C SER A 23 14.85 -21.30 11.96
N TRP A 24 15.05 -21.68 13.24
CA TRP A 24 15.83 -20.91 14.21
C TRP A 24 17.29 -20.77 13.77
N HIS A 25 17.90 -21.89 13.39
CA HIS A 25 19.28 -21.94 12.93
C HIS A 25 19.51 -21.05 11.70
N SER A 26 18.65 -21.21 10.68
CA SER A 26 18.70 -20.43 9.44
C SER A 26 18.50 -18.92 9.66
N ALA A 27 17.69 -18.53 10.65
CA ALA A 27 17.46 -17.12 10.99
C ALA A 27 18.69 -16.49 11.64
N ILE A 28 19.40 -17.23 12.50
CA ILE A 28 20.61 -16.78 13.18
C ILE A 28 21.78 -16.69 12.21
N GLU A 29 22.02 -17.71 11.36
CA GLU A 29 23.09 -17.67 10.35
C GLU A 29 22.96 -16.44 9.44
N ARG A 30 21.74 -16.19 8.92
CA ARG A 30 21.47 -15.04 8.05
C ARG A 30 21.68 -13.69 8.73
N ALA A 31 21.49 -13.61 10.05
CA ALA A 31 21.74 -12.39 10.81
C ALA A 31 23.24 -12.22 11.17
N GLY A 32 23.98 -13.34 11.24
CA GLY A 32 25.42 -13.38 11.52
C GLY A 32 26.27 -12.62 10.52
N ASP A 33 25.86 -12.61 9.26
CA ASP A 33 26.62 -12.03 8.14
C ASP A 33 26.67 -10.48 8.13
N ASN A 34 25.82 -9.79 8.92
CA ASN A 34 25.78 -8.32 8.97
C ASN A 34 25.39 -7.79 10.36
N TRP A 35 26.21 -8.05 11.39
CA TRP A 35 25.94 -7.67 12.78
C TRP A 35 26.06 -6.16 13.09
N SER A 36 26.11 -5.28 12.06
CA SER A 36 26.53 -3.89 12.25
C SER A 36 25.43 -2.93 12.74
N ALA A 37 24.18 -3.38 12.93
CA ALA A 37 23.09 -2.49 13.37
C ALA A 37 22.19 -3.08 14.45
N LEU A 38 21.85 -2.26 15.44
CA LEU A 38 20.78 -2.48 16.43
C LEU A 38 19.45 -2.85 15.74
N ALA A 39 19.21 -2.33 14.53
CA ALA A 39 18.04 -2.64 13.70
C ALA A 39 17.98 -4.13 13.28
N ASP A 40 19.11 -4.76 12.99
CA ASP A 40 19.18 -6.17 12.60
C ASP A 40 18.96 -7.10 13.79
N MET A 41 19.44 -6.72 14.98
CA MET A 41 19.13 -7.42 16.24
C MET A 41 17.63 -7.34 16.57
N HIS A 42 17.02 -6.15 16.52
CA HIS A 42 15.58 -6.00 16.78
C HIS A 42 14.72 -6.79 15.79
N ARG A 43 15.13 -6.81 14.51
CA ARG A 43 14.48 -7.60 13.48
C ARG A 43 14.59 -9.11 13.76
N LEU A 44 15.78 -9.60 14.14
CA LEU A 44 15.99 -10.99 14.52
C LEU A 44 15.11 -11.35 15.72
N CYS A 45 15.17 -10.58 16.82
CA CYS A 45 14.32 -10.81 17.99
C CYS A 45 12.82 -10.85 17.63
N ARG A 46 12.37 -10.02 16.68
CA ARG A 46 10.98 -10.03 16.23
C ARG A 46 10.62 -11.26 15.40
N GLN A 47 11.49 -11.67 14.47
CA GLN A 47 11.30 -12.88 13.67
C GLN A 47 11.26 -14.13 14.54
N LEU A 48 12.21 -14.23 15.47
CA LEU A 48 12.35 -15.33 16.41
C LEU A 48 11.19 -15.39 17.42
N SER A 49 10.68 -14.24 17.85
CA SER A 49 9.58 -14.20 18.83
C SER A 49 8.26 -14.75 18.28
N GLY A 50 8.09 -14.91 16.96
CA GLY A 50 6.84 -15.37 16.33
C GLY A 50 5.62 -14.49 16.63
N LYS A 51 5.81 -13.33 17.27
CA LYS A 51 4.73 -12.45 17.69
C LYS A 51 4.17 -11.74 16.46
N PRO A 52 2.83 -11.67 16.32
CA PRO A 52 2.23 -10.90 15.25
C PRO A 52 2.69 -9.46 15.35
N SER A 53 2.87 -8.83 14.19
CA SER A 53 3.22 -7.42 14.12
C SER A 53 2.16 -6.58 14.85
N PRO A 54 2.57 -5.61 15.69
CA PRO A 54 1.60 -4.74 16.33
C PRO A 54 0.76 -4.03 15.26
N ILE A 55 -0.56 -4.15 15.36
CA ILE A 55 -1.50 -3.49 14.47
C ILE A 55 -1.46 -2.00 14.80
N ARG A 56 -1.08 -1.17 13.83
CA ARG A 56 -1.13 0.29 13.99
C ARG A 56 -2.57 0.78 13.80
N PRO A 57 -3.09 1.61 14.72
CA PRO A 57 -4.44 2.14 14.58
C PRO A 57 -4.50 3.15 13.43
N LEU A 58 -5.66 3.21 12.78
CA LEU A 58 -6.03 4.33 11.92
C LEU A 58 -6.86 5.33 12.73
N MET A 59 -6.69 6.61 12.42
CA MET A 59 -7.45 7.67 13.07
C MET A 59 -8.74 7.92 12.30
N VAL A 60 -9.85 7.91 13.02
CA VAL A 60 -11.15 8.37 12.50
C VAL A 60 -11.16 9.89 12.49
N SER A 61 -12.13 10.48 11.79
CA SER A 61 -12.32 11.93 11.66
C SER A 61 -12.50 12.67 13.00
N ASP A 62 -12.93 11.98 14.04
CA ASP A 62 -13.07 12.47 15.43
C ASP A 62 -11.76 12.38 16.24
N GLY A 63 -10.69 11.83 15.65
CA GLY A 63 -9.41 11.60 16.31
C GLY A 63 -9.34 10.29 17.12
N THR A 64 -10.39 9.46 17.09
CA THR A 64 -10.42 8.18 17.81
C THR A 64 -9.60 7.12 17.06
N PRO A 65 -8.66 6.41 17.73
CA PRO A 65 -7.91 5.32 17.10
C PRO A 65 -8.75 4.05 16.95
N ARG A 66 -8.75 3.45 15.75
CA ARG A 66 -9.40 2.16 15.46
C ARG A 66 -8.41 1.14 14.91
N TYR A 67 -8.56 -0.12 15.33
CA TYR A 67 -7.60 -1.20 15.04
C TYR A 67 -8.16 -2.29 14.12
N GLY A 68 -9.47 -2.51 14.13
CA GLY A 68 -10.13 -3.60 13.40
C GLY A 68 -10.14 -3.38 11.88
N ALA A 69 -10.18 -4.48 11.12
CA ALA A 69 -10.12 -4.43 9.66
C ALA A 69 -11.35 -3.73 9.06
N GLU A 70 -12.52 -3.99 9.62
CA GLU A 70 -13.80 -3.38 9.27
C GLU A 70 -13.75 -1.85 9.43
N ASN A 71 -13.27 -1.37 10.57
CA ASN A 71 -13.11 0.06 10.85
C ASN A 71 -12.15 0.73 9.84
N ARG A 72 -11.14 0.01 9.34
CA ARG A 72 -10.20 0.57 8.35
C ARG A 72 -10.88 0.81 7.02
N VAL A 73 -11.76 -0.09 6.58
CA VAL A 73 -12.51 0.06 5.32
C VAL A 73 -13.38 1.31 5.37
N GLU A 74 -14.09 1.52 6.48
CA GLU A 74 -14.90 2.71 6.68
C GLU A 74 -14.06 3.99 6.70
N ILE A 75 -12.95 4.02 7.44
CA ILE A 75 -12.04 5.18 7.47
C ILE A 75 -11.50 5.50 6.08
N PHE A 76 -11.16 4.48 5.28
CA PHE A 76 -10.71 4.70 3.91
C PHE A 76 -11.84 5.24 3.03
N ALA A 77 -13.05 4.69 3.13
CA ALA A 77 -14.21 5.18 2.39
C ALA A 77 -14.50 6.66 2.71
N ASP A 78 -14.54 7.03 3.99
CA ASP A 78 -14.73 8.41 4.45
C ASP A 78 -13.65 9.35 3.91
N HIS A 79 -12.40 8.89 3.90
CA HIS A 79 -11.28 9.72 3.43
C HIS A 79 -11.33 9.92 1.92
N LEU A 80 -11.69 8.87 1.17
CA LEU A 80 -11.88 8.96 -0.27
C LEU A 80 -13.06 9.87 -0.61
N GLU A 81 -14.20 9.72 0.07
CA GLU A 81 -15.35 10.61 -0.13
C GLU A 81 -14.94 12.07 0.06
N LYS A 82 -14.21 12.39 1.14
CA LYS A 82 -13.72 13.76 1.38
C LYS A 82 -12.74 14.27 0.32
N GLN A 83 -11.85 13.41 -0.19
CA GLN A 83 -10.88 13.81 -1.21
C GLN A 83 -11.52 14.03 -2.58
N PHE A 84 -12.56 13.27 -2.91
CA PHE A 84 -13.21 13.29 -4.22
C PHE A 84 -14.52 14.07 -4.24
N THR A 85 -15.02 14.54 -3.10
CA THR A 85 -16.12 15.51 -3.06
C THR A 85 -15.59 16.87 -3.48
N PRO A 86 -16.10 17.48 -4.57
CA PRO A 86 -15.72 18.82 -4.96
C PRO A 86 -15.96 19.80 -3.81
N ASN A 87 -15.03 20.75 -3.62
CA ASN A 87 -15.25 21.81 -2.65
C ASN A 87 -16.53 22.58 -3.02
N PRO A 88 -17.40 22.89 -2.04
CA PRO A 88 -18.58 23.68 -2.30
C PRO A 88 -18.15 25.05 -2.83
N THR A 89 -18.41 25.29 -4.10
CA THR A 89 -18.11 26.54 -4.80
C THR A 89 -19.22 27.55 -4.54
N ALA A 90 -18.85 28.75 -4.09
CA ALA A 90 -19.81 29.84 -3.88
C ALA A 90 -20.37 30.39 -5.21
N ASP A 91 -19.65 30.20 -6.32
CA ASP A 91 -20.02 30.69 -7.64
C ASP A 91 -20.46 29.54 -8.56
N VAL A 92 -21.75 29.23 -8.48
CA VAL A 92 -22.40 28.16 -9.26
C VAL A 92 -22.38 28.48 -10.76
N GLN A 93 -22.44 29.77 -11.12
CA GLN A 93 -22.47 30.21 -12.53
C GLN A 93 -21.12 30.02 -13.21
N HIS A 94 -20.02 30.26 -12.48
CA HIS A 94 -18.68 29.98 -12.97
C HIS A 94 -18.46 28.48 -13.22
N VAL A 95 -18.97 27.61 -12.34
CA VAL A 95 -18.88 26.16 -12.50
C VAL A 95 -19.64 25.69 -13.75
N GLU A 96 -20.90 26.12 -13.94
CA GLU A 96 -21.68 25.80 -15.13
C GLU A 96 -20.98 26.26 -16.42
N THR A 97 -20.34 27.44 -16.39
CA THR A 97 -19.61 27.96 -17.55
C THR A 97 -18.39 27.10 -17.88
N ILE A 98 -17.64 26.66 -16.87
CA ILE A 98 -16.48 25.76 -17.06
C ILE A 98 -16.95 24.40 -17.59
N GLU A 99 -18.00 23.82 -17.01
CA GLU A 99 -18.54 22.53 -17.44
C GLU A 99 -18.97 22.57 -18.91
N GLN A 100 -19.70 23.62 -19.30
CA GLN A 100 -20.11 23.81 -20.69
C GLN A 100 -18.91 24.02 -21.62
N HIS A 101 -17.88 24.75 -21.18
CA HIS A 101 -16.66 24.96 -21.96
C HIS A 101 -15.89 23.65 -22.18
N VAL A 102 -15.72 22.84 -21.14
CA VAL A 102 -15.06 21.52 -21.22
C VAL A 102 -15.83 20.59 -22.15
N LYS A 103 -17.16 20.55 -22.02
CA LYS A 103 -18.01 19.75 -22.91
C LYS A 103 -17.82 20.15 -24.38
N ASN A 104 -17.87 21.44 -24.68
CA ASN A 104 -17.65 21.95 -26.03
C ASN A 104 -16.24 21.62 -26.56
N TYR A 105 -15.22 21.61 -25.70
CA TYR A 105 -13.85 21.25 -26.06
C TYR A 105 -13.72 19.79 -26.49
N PHE A 106 -14.35 18.86 -25.78
CA PHE A 106 -14.34 17.43 -26.13
C PHE A 106 -15.24 17.07 -27.32
N GLU A 107 -16.29 17.85 -27.57
CA GLU A 107 -17.17 17.68 -28.74
C GLU A 107 -16.58 18.31 -30.02
N SER A 108 -15.57 19.18 -29.88
CA SER A 108 -14.90 19.80 -31.02
C SER A 108 -13.96 18.78 -31.71
N PRO A 109 -14.00 18.63 -33.05
CA PRO A 109 -13.07 17.76 -33.75
C PRO A 109 -11.64 18.24 -33.51
N ILE A 110 -10.75 17.34 -33.10
CA ILE A 110 -9.30 17.61 -33.09
C ILE A 110 -8.89 17.80 -34.54
N VAL A 111 -8.81 19.05 -34.99
CA VAL A 111 -8.24 19.38 -36.28
C VAL A 111 -6.75 19.03 -36.18
N PRO A 112 -6.20 18.19 -37.07
CA PRO A 112 -4.76 17.95 -37.09
C PRO A 112 -4.07 19.29 -37.26
N THR A 113 -3.39 19.77 -36.21
CA THR A 113 -2.50 20.91 -36.33
C THR A 113 -1.41 20.51 -37.30
N GLU A 114 -1.45 21.07 -38.51
CA GLU A 114 -0.34 20.95 -39.45
C GLU A 114 0.94 21.39 -38.73
N ASP A 115 1.93 20.51 -38.78
CA ASP A 115 3.22 20.64 -38.15
C ASP A 115 3.97 21.84 -38.77
N VAL A 116 3.73 23.04 -38.26
CA VAL A 116 4.50 24.24 -38.60
C VAL A 116 5.80 24.21 -37.80
N CYS A 117 6.63 23.20 -38.08
CA CYS A 117 8.05 23.22 -37.78
C CYS A 117 8.81 23.47 -39.10
N SER A 118 8.59 24.64 -39.71
CA SER A 118 9.51 25.12 -40.74
C SER A 118 10.72 25.79 -40.05
N PRO A 119 11.96 25.34 -40.29
CA PRO A 119 13.13 25.93 -39.67
C PRO A 119 13.38 27.35 -40.20
N PRO A 120 13.95 28.26 -39.39
CA PRO A 120 14.22 29.63 -39.81
C PRO A 120 15.26 29.66 -40.93
N ASP A 121 14.85 30.24 -42.05
CA ASP A 121 15.69 30.50 -43.22
C ASP A 121 16.82 31.48 -42.83
N LYS A 122 18.05 30.96 -42.71
CA LYS A 122 19.24 31.80 -42.54
C LYS A 122 19.70 32.24 -43.92
N SER A 123 19.18 33.37 -44.37
CA SER A 123 19.81 34.13 -45.44
C SER A 123 19.58 35.63 -45.26
N LYS A 124 20.58 36.30 -44.69
CA LYS A 124 21.14 37.60 -45.12
C LYS A 124 22.02 38.21 -44.04
N GLY A 125 23.22 38.61 -44.44
CA GLY A 125 24.13 39.48 -43.68
C GLY A 125 25.55 38.98 -43.67
#